data_AF-A0A5Q4BYJ5-F1
#
_entry.id   AF-A0A5Q4BYJ5-F1
#
_cell.length_a   1.000
_cell.length_b   1.000
_cell.length_c   1.000
_cell.angle_alpha   90.00
_cell.angle_beta   90.00
_cell.angle_gamma   90.00
#
_symmetry.space_group_name_H-M   'P 1'
#
loop_
_entity.id
_entity.type
_entity.pdbx_description
1 polymer ?
#
loop_
_entity_poly.entity_id
_entity_poly.type
_entity_poly.pdbx_seq_one_letter_code
_entity_poly.pdbx_strand_id
1 'polypeptide(L)'
;MRSSLVASYILWGIGICFSGMVLALYFHRLTIHSLPSKEAIVSVFLPIGPLGQGGFGIQQLGKVSLKLLPQITVFKTAAPGAIHGGEILYFLGIFLALIMWGFALVWLSFALISIGTMQKFPFNMGWWGFTFPLGVLATCTGMLAQELDI
;
A
#
# COMPACT_ATOMS: atom_id res chain seq x y z
N MET A 1 17.26 10.43 -13.93
CA MET A 1 17.26 9.78 -12.60
C MET A 1 16.60 10.64 -11.52
N ARG A 2 17.00 11.91 -11.30
CA ARG A 2 16.37 12.80 -10.29
C ARG A 2 14.92 13.17 -10.62
N SER A 3 14.64 13.53 -11.87
CA SER A 3 13.27 13.83 -12.35
C SER A 3 12.35 12.61 -12.25
N SER A 4 12.92 11.41 -12.42
CA SER A 4 12.20 10.14 -12.28
C SER A 4 11.69 9.93 -10.85
N LEU A 5 12.46 10.29 -9.83
CA LEU A 5 12.04 10.19 -8.41
C LEU A 5 10.84 11.10 -8.12
N VAL A 6 10.89 12.36 -8.57
CA VAL A 6 9.77 13.31 -8.40
C VAL A 6 8.53 12.79 -9.13
N ALA A 7 8.68 12.32 -10.37
CA ALA A 7 7.58 11.71 -11.12
C ALA A 7 7.00 10.49 -10.39
N SER A 8 7.84 9.65 -9.77
CA SER A 8 7.35 8.50 -9.00
C SER A 8 6.56 8.90 -7.75
N TYR A 9 6.97 9.94 -7.01
CA TYR A 9 6.15 10.47 -5.90
C TYR A 9 4.81 11.03 -6.38
N ILE A 10 4.80 11.72 -7.53
CA ILE A 10 3.57 12.25 -8.14
C ILE A 10 2.64 11.09 -8.53
N LEU A 11 3.16 10.08 -9.23
CA LEU A 11 2.37 8.92 -9.66
C LEU A 11 1.87 8.10 -8.47
N TRP A 12 2.69 7.94 -7.43
CA TRP A 12 2.27 7.31 -6.18
C TRP A 12 1.11 8.08 -5.54
N GLY A 13 1.24 9.40 -5.41
CA GLY A 13 0.19 10.25 -4.82
C GLY A 13 -1.12 10.20 -5.60
N ILE A 14 -1.05 10.29 -6.93
CA ILE A 14 -2.22 10.12 -7.82
C ILE A 14 -2.88 8.76 -7.59
N GLY A 15 -2.08 7.68 -7.57
CA GLY A 15 -2.57 6.32 -7.38
C GLY A 15 -3.27 6.13 -6.03
N ILE A 16 -2.71 6.65 -4.94
CA ILE A 16 -3.30 6.55 -3.61
C ILE A 16 -4.56 7.39 -3.46
N CYS A 17 -4.58 8.61 -4.02
CA CYS A 17 -5.79 9.45 -3.99
C CYS A 17 -6.95 8.77 -4.72
N PHE A 18 -6.74 8.27 -5.96
CA PHE A 18 -7.77 7.56 -6.69
C PHE A 18 -8.18 6.26 -6.00
N SER A 19 -7.22 5.52 -5.45
CA SER A 19 -7.54 4.34 -4.65
C SER A 19 -8.39 4.68 -3.44
N GLY A 20 -8.12 5.79 -2.74
CA GLY A 20 -8.91 6.22 -1.59
C GLY A 20 -10.38 6.46 -1.97
N MET A 21 -10.63 7.10 -3.11
CA MET A 21 -11.99 7.32 -3.63
C MET A 21 -12.69 5.99 -3.94
N VAL A 22 -11.99 5.07 -4.61
CA VAL A 22 -12.54 3.74 -4.94
C VAL A 22 -12.83 2.93 -3.67
N LEU A 23 -11.93 2.95 -2.69
CA LEU A 23 -12.10 2.27 -1.40
C LEU A 23 -13.30 2.82 -0.63
N ALA A 24 -13.49 4.14 -0.59
CA ALA A 24 -14.64 4.75 0.06
C ALA A 24 -15.96 4.32 -0.60
N LEU A 25 -16.02 4.35 -1.94
CA LEU A 25 -17.19 3.89 -2.70
C LEU A 25 -17.45 2.39 -2.49
N TYR A 26 -16.40 1.58 -2.48
CA TYR A 26 -16.49 0.14 -2.26
C TYR A 26 -16.96 -0.19 -0.84
N PHE A 27 -16.43 0.51 0.17
CA PHE A 27 -16.88 0.37 1.55
C PHE A 27 -18.36 0.72 1.67
N HIS A 28 -18.79 1.86 1.12
CA HIS A 28 -20.20 2.25 1.09
C HIS A 28 -21.07 1.19 0.39
N ARG A 29 -20.62 0.65 -0.75
CA ARG A 29 -21.31 -0.44 -1.46
C ARG A 29 -21.51 -1.65 -0.54
N LEU A 30 -20.47 -2.07 0.18
CA LEU A 30 -20.54 -3.22 1.10
C LEU A 30 -21.44 -2.97 2.30
N THR A 31 -21.60 -1.72 2.75
CA THR A 31 -22.50 -1.39 3.86
C THR A 31 -23.99 -1.40 3.48
N ILE A 32 -24.32 -1.08 2.22
CA ILE A 32 -25.72 -0.93 1.78
C ILE A 32 -26.20 -2.10 0.90
N HIS A 33 -25.30 -2.83 0.25
CA HIS A 33 -25.63 -3.99 -0.58
C HIS A 33 -25.04 -5.26 0.02
N SER A 34 -25.66 -6.40 -0.30
CA SER A 34 -25.14 -7.72 0.06
C SER A 34 -23.71 -7.94 -0.47
N LEU A 35 -22.99 -8.86 0.19
CA LEU A 35 -21.70 -9.35 -0.27
C LEU A 35 -21.76 -9.78 -1.75
N PRO A 36 -20.63 -9.71 -2.50
CA PRO A 36 -20.57 -10.18 -3.88
C PRO A 36 -21.08 -11.63 -4.05
N SER A 37 -21.49 -11.99 -5.27
CA SER A 37 -21.89 -13.38 -5.57
C SER A 37 -20.75 -14.35 -5.24
N LYS A 38 -21.10 -15.64 -5.07
CA LYS A 38 -20.11 -16.68 -4.73
C LYS A 38 -18.99 -16.79 -5.76
N GLU A 39 -19.24 -16.48 -7.04
CA GLU A 39 -18.18 -16.49 -8.06
C GLU A 39 -17.24 -15.29 -7.92
N ALA A 40 -17.73 -14.15 -7.46
CA ALA A 40 -16.98 -12.91 -7.32
C ALA A 40 -16.45 -12.66 -5.91
N ILE A 41 -16.64 -13.58 -4.96
CA ILE A 41 -16.30 -13.35 -3.54
C ILE A 41 -14.83 -13.00 -3.34
N VAL A 42 -13.91 -13.53 -4.16
CA VAL A 42 -12.47 -13.22 -4.07
C VAL A 42 -12.19 -11.72 -4.29
N SER A 43 -13.09 -10.99 -4.97
CA SER A 43 -12.97 -9.54 -5.15
C SER A 43 -12.96 -8.75 -3.84
N VAL A 44 -13.41 -9.31 -2.72
CA VAL A 44 -13.34 -8.67 -1.40
C VAL A 44 -11.91 -8.46 -0.90
N PHE A 45 -10.92 -9.11 -1.52
CA PHE A 45 -9.49 -8.89 -1.25
C PHE A 45 -8.90 -7.72 -2.04
N LEU A 46 -9.58 -7.22 -3.09
CA LEU A 46 -9.05 -6.15 -3.94
C LEU A 46 -8.65 -4.88 -3.17
N PRO A 47 -9.35 -4.45 -2.12
CA PRO A 47 -8.92 -3.32 -1.29
C PRO A 47 -7.50 -3.43 -0.70
N ILE A 48 -7.02 -4.65 -0.45
CA ILE A 48 -5.68 -4.90 0.09
C ILE A 48 -4.61 -4.53 -0.94
N GLY A 49 -4.90 -4.70 -2.23
CA GLY A 49 -3.98 -4.46 -3.34
C GLY A 49 -3.34 -3.06 -3.30
N PRO A 50 -4.11 -1.97 -3.43
CA PRO A 50 -3.54 -0.62 -3.42
C PRO A 50 -2.94 -0.22 -2.08
N LEU A 51 -3.42 -0.77 -0.95
CA LEU A 51 -2.84 -0.49 0.37
C LEU A 51 -1.47 -1.16 0.55
N GLY A 52 -1.33 -2.43 0.18
CA GLY A 52 -0.06 -3.15 0.22
C GLY A 52 0.94 -2.62 -0.82
N GLN A 53 0.51 -2.48 -2.08
CA GLN A 53 1.38 -1.94 -3.14
C GLN A 53 1.76 -0.49 -2.87
N GLY A 54 0.83 0.30 -2.36
CA GLY A 54 1.06 1.68 -1.95
C GLY A 54 2.07 1.80 -0.81
N GLY A 55 1.91 0.97 0.23
CA GLY A 55 2.86 0.90 1.35
C GLY A 55 4.26 0.49 0.90
N PHE A 56 4.38 -0.62 0.16
CA PHE A 56 5.65 -1.05 -0.41
C PHE A 56 6.29 0.03 -1.30
N GLY A 57 5.48 0.68 -2.14
CA GLY A 57 5.93 1.75 -3.03
C GLY A 57 6.51 2.94 -2.29
N ILE A 58 5.85 3.44 -1.24
CA ILE A 58 6.33 4.61 -0.51
C ILE A 58 7.60 4.33 0.31
N GLN A 59 7.75 3.10 0.84
CA GLN A 59 9.00 2.67 1.47
C GLN A 59 10.16 2.69 0.47
N GLN A 60 9.95 2.14 -0.73
CA GLN A 60 10.98 2.15 -1.78
C GLN A 60 11.35 3.57 -2.21
N LEU A 61 10.36 4.46 -2.37
CA LEU A 61 10.61 5.86 -2.67
C LEU A 61 11.42 6.55 -1.56
N GLY A 62 11.16 6.24 -0.29
CA GLY A 62 11.95 6.69 0.85
C GLY A 62 13.42 6.24 0.76
N LYS A 63 13.67 4.95 0.49
CA LYS A 63 15.02 4.39 0.33
C LYS A 63 15.80 5.02 -0.82
N VAL A 64 15.11 5.29 -1.94
CA VAL A 64 15.73 5.96 -3.09
C VAL A 64 16.00 7.44 -2.77
N SER A 65 15.13 8.11 -2.02
CA SER A 65 15.33 9.49 -1.58
C SER A 65 16.61 9.68 -0.75
N LEU A 66 16.94 8.74 0.15
CA LEU A 66 18.20 8.78 0.92
C LEU A 66 19.44 8.86 0.02
N LYS A 67 19.42 8.15 -1.11
CA LYS A 67 20.57 8.08 -2.03
C LYS A 67 20.66 9.29 -2.96
N LEU A 68 19.51 9.81 -3.40
CA LEU A 68 19.45 10.79 -4.48
C LEU A 68 19.31 12.24 -4.01
N LEU A 69 18.63 12.49 -2.89
CA LEU A 69 18.40 13.86 -2.42
C LEU A 69 19.67 14.60 -1.95
N PRO A 70 20.67 13.95 -1.28
CA PRO A 70 21.92 14.64 -0.94
C PRO A 70 22.69 15.21 -2.14
N GLN A 71 22.37 14.73 -3.35
CA GLN A 71 23.03 15.17 -4.58
C GLN A 71 22.36 16.41 -5.21
N ILE A 72 21.20 16.82 -4.73
CA ILE A 72 20.40 17.93 -5.27
C ILE A 72 20.78 19.24 -4.56
N THR A 73 21.08 20.28 -5.35
CA THR A 73 21.61 21.56 -4.86
C THR A 73 20.74 22.24 -3.81
N VAL A 74 19.40 22.19 -3.95
CA VAL A 74 18.44 22.75 -2.98
C VAL A 74 18.52 22.05 -1.61
N PHE A 75 18.92 20.79 -1.58
CA PHE A 75 19.07 20.01 -0.35
C PHE A 75 20.50 19.99 0.19
N LYS A 76 21.46 20.60 -0.52
CA LYS A 76 22.86 20.78 -0.08
C LYS A 76 23.06 22.00 0.84
N THR A 77 22.09 22.92 0.88
CA THR A 77 22.15 24.15 1.70
C THR A 77 21.83 23.94 3.18
N ALA A 78 21.60 22.70 3.61
CA ALA A 78 21.37 22.38 5.02
C ALA A 78 22.70 22.43 5.80
N ALA A 79 22.69 23.08 6.97
CA ALA A 79 23.86 23.19 7.84
C ALA A 79 24.35 21.79 8.29
N PRO A 80 25.64 21.63 8.62
CA PRO A 80 26.15 20.39 9.21
C PRO A 80 25.33 20.02 10.46
N GLY A 81 24.71 18.83 10.47
CA GLY A 81 23.85 18.36 11.56
C GLY A 81 22.33 18.60 11.38
N ALA A 82 21.90 19.20 10.26
CA ALA A 82 20.48 19.30 9.92
C ALA A 82 19.95 17.99 9.29
N ILE A 83 18.70 17.63 9.59
CA ILE A 83 18.02 16.49 8.97
C ILE A 83 17.91 16.77 7.46
N HIS A 84 18.48 15.89 6.65
CA HIS A 84 18.43 16.04 5.20
C HIS A 84 17.06 15.58 4.69
N GLY A 85 16.53 16.24 3.64
CA GLY A 85 15.21 15.90 3.09
C GLY A 85 15.05 14.41 2.72
N GLY A 86 16.16 13.70 2.42
CA GLY A 86 16.19 12.26 2.20
C GLY A 86 15.77 11.44 3.43
N GLU A 87 16.27 11.80 4.61
CA GLU A 87 15.97 11.11 5.88
C GLU A 87 14.50 11.31 6.26
N ILE A 88 14.00 12.54 6.11
CA ILE A 88 12.58 12.86 6.36
C ILE A 88 11.68 11.99 5.48
N LEU A 89 11.93 11.94 4.17
CA LEU A 89 11.12 11.15 3.25
C LEU A 89 11.23 9.63 3.51
N TYR A 90 12.37 9.17 3.99
CA TYR A 90 12.56 7.78 4.36
C TYR A 90 11.73 7.40 5.60
N PHE A 91 11.82 8.18 6.69
CA PHE A 91 11.00 7.95 7.87
C PHE A 91 9.51 8.09 7.58
N LEU A 92 9.12 9.10 6.79
CA LEU A 92 7.74 9.24 6.32
C LEU A 92 7.29 8.04 5.48
N GLY A 93 8.16 7.48 4.64
CA GLY A 93 7.85 6.30 3.84
C GLY A 93 7.54 5.09 4.71
N ILE A 94 8.34 4.83 5.74
CA ILE A 94 8.09 3.75 6.70
C ILE A 94 6.78 3.99 7.46
N PHE A 95 6.59 5.21 8.00
CA PHE A 95 5.41 5.57 8.78
C PHE A 95 4.11 5.47 7.97
N LEU A 96 4.09 6.01 6.75
CA LEU A 96 2.93 5.93 5.87
C LEU A 96 2.63 4.48 5.47
N ALA A 97 3.66 3.68 5.19
CA ALA A 97 3.48 2.27 4.88
C ALA A 97 2.91 1.48 6.05
N LEU A 98 3.34 1.78 7.28
CA LEU A 98 2.78 1.16 8.50
C LEU A 98 1.28 1.46 8.64
N ILE A 99 0.86 2.70 8.40
CA ILE A 99 -0.57 3.09 8.41
C ILE A 99 -1.34 2.33 7.33
N MET A 100 -0.81 2.29 6.10
CA MET A 100 -1.46 1.62 4.98
C MET A 100 -1.55 0.11 5.20
N TRP A 101 -0.50 -0.50 5.74
CA TRP A 101 -0.46 -1.92 6.12
C TRP A 101 -1.49 -2.23 7.22
N GLY A 102 -1.56 -1.40 8.26
CA GLY A 102 -2.57 -1.54 9.32
C GLY A 102 -4.00 -1.47 8.77
N PHE A 103 -4.25 -0.55 7.82
CA PHE A 103 -5.56 -0.49 7.16
C PHE A 103 -5.82 -1.71 6.26
N ALA A 104 -4.79 -2.23 5.59
CA ALA A 104 -4.90 -3.45 4.78
C ALA A 104 -5.31 -4.67 5.63
N LEU A 105 -4.87 -4.75 6.89
CA LEU A 105 -5.28 -5.82 7.81
C LEU A 105 -6.77 -5.78 8.16
N VAL A 106 -7.37 -4.58 8.25
CA VAL A 106 -8.82 -4.44 8.43
C VAL A 106 -9.57 -5.04 7.25
N TRP A 107 -9.13 -4.73 6.02
CA TRP A 107 -9.71 -5.29 4.81
C TRP A 107 -9.48 -6.80 4.69
N LEU A 108 -8.29 -7.29 5.07
CA LEU A 108 -8.03 -8.72 5.15
C LEU A 108 -8.98 -9.42 6.14
N SER A 109 -9.24 -8.79 7.28
CA SER A 109 -10.19 -9.33 8.27
C SER A 109 -11.61 -9.41 7.69
N PHE A 110 -12.11 -8.34 7.05
CA PHE A 110 -13.40 -8.36 6.38
C PHE A 110 -13.49 -9.42 5.28
N ALA A 111 -12.41 -9.58 4.52
CA ALA A 111 -12.31 -10.55 3.45
C ALA A 111 -12.36 -12.00 3.98
N LEU A 112 -11.63 -12.30 5.06
CA LEU A 112 -11.63 -13.60 5.71
C LEU A 112 -12.98 -13.93 6.36
N ILE A 113 -13.61 -12.96 7.05
CA ILE A 113 -14.95 -13.13 7.63
C ILE A 113 -15.99 -13.40 6.51
N SER A 114 -15.90 -12.69 5.39
CA SER A 114 -16.81 -12.88 4.25
C SER A 114 -16.72 -14.28 3.66
N ILE A 115 -15.52 -14.85 3.55
CA ILE A 115 -15.33 -16.23 3.12
C ILE A 115 -15.78 -17.22 4.20
N GLY A 116 -15.41 -16.98 5.46
CA GLY A 116 -15.67 -17.90 6.59
C GLY A 116 -17.15 -18.05 6.95
N THR A 117 -17.96 -17.01 6.68
CA THR A 117 -19.42 -17.06 6.87
C THR A 117 -20.16 -17.73 5.71
N MET A 118 -19.46 -18.08 4.63
CA MET A 118 -20.07 -18.62 3.41
C MET A 118 -20.18 -20.15 3.47
N GLN A 119 -21.39 -20.69 3.25
CA GLN A 119 -21.62 -22.14 3.33
C GLN A 119 -20.87 -22.98 2.28
N LYS A 120 -20.63 -22.41 1.09
CA LYS A 120 -19.91 -23.08 0.00
C LYS A 120 -19.05 -22.07 -0.73
N PHE A 121 -17.75 -22.27 -0.73
CA PHE A 121 -16.78 -21.49 -1.50
C PHE A 121 -16.26 -22.33 -2.69
N PRO A 122 -16.86 -22.19 -3.89
CA PRO A 122 -16.49 -22.99 -5.04
C PRO A 122 -15.12 -22.59 -5.59
N PHE A 123 -14.34 -23.59 -6.01
CA PHE A 123 -13.11 -23.34 -6.77
C PHE A 123 -13.45 -22.86 -8.18
N ASN A 124 -12.86 -21.75 -8.61
CA ASN A 124 -13.07 -21.16 -9.93
C ASN A 124 -11.88 -20.25 -10.32
N MET A 125 -11.91 -19.71 -11.53
CA MET A 125 -10.84 -18.81 -12.04
C MET A 125 -10.61 -17.56 -11.19
N GLY A 126 -11.60 -17.11 -10.42
CA GLY A 126 -11.51 -15.97 -9.51
C GLY A 126 -10.50 -16.16 -8.38
N TRP A 127 -10.08 -17.39 -8.07
CA TRP A 127 -9.04 -17.67 -7.07
C TRP A 127 -7.69 -17.02 -7.40
N TRP A 128 -7.39 -16.79 -8.67
CA TRP A 128 -6.20 -16.02 -9.05
C TRP A 128 -6.20 -14.60 -8.48
N GLY A 129 -7.37 -14.06 -8.15
CA GLY A 129 -7.55 -12.77 -7.49
C GLY A 129 -6.93 -12.68 -6.09
N PHE A 130 -6.55 -13.79 -5.46
CA PHE A 130 -5.80 -13.77 -4.19
C PHE A 130 -4.34 -13.36 -4.37
N THR A 131 -3.74 -13.68 -5.52
CA THR A 131 -2.29 -13.61 -5.71
C THR A 131 -1.74 -12.19 -5.58
N PHE A 132 -2.34 -11.23 -6.28
CA PHE A 132 -1.87 -9.85 -6.26
C PHE A 132 -2.06 -9.20 -4.88
N PRO A 133 -3.26 -9.16 -4.27
CA PRO A 133 -3.46 -8.47 -3.00
C PRO A 133 -2.67 -9.08 -1.84
N LEU A 134 -2.60 -10.42 -1.75
CA LEU A 134 -1.80 -11.07 -0.71
C LEU A 134 -0.29 -10.93 -0.97
N GLY A 135 0.12 -10.97 -2.24
CA GLY A 135 1.52 -10.77 -2.62
C GLY A 135 2.03 -9.39 -2.25
N VAL A 136 1.29 -8.33 -2.56
CA VAL A 136 1.71 -6.95 -2.23
C VAL A 136 1.59 -6.64 -0.73
N LEU A 137 0.67 -7.30 -0.02
CA LEU A 137 0.65 -7.26 1.43
C LEU A 137 1.91 -7.91 2.02
N ALA A 138 2.32 -9.07 1.48
CA ALA A 138 3.52 -9.78 1.92
C ALA A 138 4.80 -8.97 1.64
N THR A 139 4.93 -8.32 0.47
CA THR A 139 6.10 -7.49 0.18
C THR A 139 6.17 -6.24 1.06
N CYS A 140 5.02 -5.59 1.32
CA CYS A 140 4.93 -4.47 2.26
C CYS A 140 5.34 -4.91 3.68
N THR A 141 4.80 -6.05 4.15
CA THR A 141 5.14 -6.65 5.45
C THR A 141 6.63 -6.96 5.55
N GLY A 142 7.19 -7.64 4.54
CA GLY A 142 8.60 -8.02 4.53
C GLY A 142 9.54 -6.82 4.52
N MET A 143 9.15 -5.71 3.88
CA MET A 143 9.92 -4.48 3.95
C MET A 143 9.77 -3.81 5.32
N LEU A 144 8.56 -3.69 5.87
CA LEU A 144 8.38 -3.14 7.21
C LEU A 144 9.19 -3.92 8.26
N ALA A 145 9.21 -5.26 8.18
CA ALA A 145 10.04 -6.12 9.03
C ALA A 145 11.53 -5.75 8.94
N GLN A 146 12.06 -5.59 7.72
CA GLN A 146 13.45 -5.17 7.50
C GLN A 146 13.75 -3.76 8.01
N GLU A 147 12.84 -2.80 7.83
CA GLU A 147 13.08 -1.41 8.20
C GLU A 147 12.82 -1.13 9.70
N LEU A 148 12.09 -2.01 10.39
CA LEU A 148 11.77 -1.90 11.83
C LEU A 148 12.57 -2.88 12.70
N ASP A 149 13.40 -3.73 12.10
CA ASP A 149 14.16 -4.80 12.78
C ASP A 149 13.28 -5.75 13.62
N ILE A 150 12.14 -6.19 13.05
CA ILE A 150 11.18 -7.12 13.68
C ILE A 150 10.93 -8.39 12.86
#